data_AF-A0A932CDM3-F1
#
_entry.id   AF-A0A932CDM3-F1
#
_cell.length_a   1.000
_cell.length_b   1.000
_cell.length_c   1.000
_cell.angle_alpha   90.00
_cell.angle_beta   90.00
_cell.angle_gamma   90.00
#
_symmetry.space_group_name_H-M   'P 1'
#
loop_
_entity.id
_entity.type
_entity.pdbx_description
1 polymer ?
#
loop_
_entity_poly.entity_id
_entity_poly.type
_entity_poly.pdbx_seq_one_letter_code
_entity_poly.pdbx_strand_id
1 'polypeptide(L)' 'MTKLPRGLSGGEVVKALKKAGFYTKRQRGSHIVMSVDTETLSHVLDAAGLSIEDFTDLLK' A
#
# COMPACT_ATOMS: atom_id res chain seq x y z
N MET A 1 9.73 8.88 21.87
CA MET A 1 8.92 7.77 21.30
C MET A 1 7.52 7.85 21.86
N THR A 2 6.51 7.97 21.00
CA THR A 2 5.10 7.94 21.43
C THR A 2 4.75 6.53 21.87
N LYS A 3 4.05 6.37 23.00
CA LYS A 3 3.62 5.05 23.48
C LYS A 3 2.57 4.49 22.51
N LEU A 4 2.83 3.28 22.00
CA LEU A 4 1.82 2.55 21.23
C LEU A 4 0.75 1.97 22.17
N PRO A 5 -0.50 1.84 21.70
CA PRO A 5 -1.54 1.14 22.44
C PRO A 5 -1.11 -0.29 22.78
N ARG A 6 -1.35 -0.70 24.04
CA ARG A 6 -1.09 -2.08 24.50
C ARG A 6 -2.36 -2.90 24.42
N GLY A 7 -2.21 -4.23 24.31
CA GLY A 7 -3.33 -5.17 24.31
C GLY A 7 -3.99 -5.40 22.94
N LEU A 8 -3.44 -4.85 21.86
CA LEU A 8 -3.90 -5.15 20.51
C LEU A 8 -3.35 -6.49 20.03
N SER A 9 -4.19 -7.31 19.41
CA SER A 9 -3.72 -8.51 18.70
C SER A 9 -3.11 -8.14 17.35
N GLY A 10 -2.15 -8.95 16.87
CA GLY A 10 -1.57 -8.73 15.54
C GLY A 10 -2.61 -8.78 14.41
N GLY A 11 -3.64 -9.63 14.55
CA GLY A 11 -4.72 -9.74 13.57
C GLY A 11 -5.59 -8.48 13.47
N GLU A 12 -5.89 -7.83 14.60
CA GLU A 12 -6.64 -6.56 14.62
C GLU A 12 -5.84 -5.44 13.94
N VAL A 13 -4.55 -5.36 14.23
CA VAL A 13 -3.65 -4.37 13.61
C VAL A 13 -3.58 -4.58 12.09
N VAL A 14 -3.40 -5.82 11.63
CA VAL A 14 -3.36 -6.13 10.19
C VAL A 14 -4.66 -5.76 9.49
N LYS A 15 -5.83 -6.03 10.11
CA LYS A 15 -7.13 -5.64 9.54
C LYS A 15 -7.27 -4.12 9.45
N ALA A 16 -6.85 -3.38 10.46
CA ALA A 16 -6.89 -1.92 10.46
C ALA A 16 -5.98 -1.33 9.38
N LEU A 17 -4.75 -1.83 9.26
CA LEU A 17 -3.80 -1.38 8.24
C LEU A 17 -4.28 -1.68 6.82
N LYS A 18 -4.93 -2.82 6.57
CA LYS A 18 -5.57 -3.11 5.28
C LYS A 18 -6.63 -2.09 4.88
N LYS A 19 -7.47 -1.67 5.83
CA LYS A 19 -8.46 -0.60 5.58
C LYS A 19 -7.81 0.75 5.26
N ALA A 20 -6.60 0.98 5.76
CA ALA A 20 -5.81 2.18 5.48
C ALA A 20 -5.00 2.07 4.17
N GLY A 21 -5.24 1.06 3.33
CA GLY A 21 -4.58 0.90 2.03
C GLY A 21 -3.29 0.07 2.05
N PHE A 22 -2.87 -0.47 3.20
CA PHE A 22 -1.72 -1.34 3.25
C PHE A 22 -2.06 -2.77 2.77
N TYR A 23 -1.20 -3.38 1.98
CA TYR A 23 -1.23 -4.79 1.65
C TYR A 23 -0.08 -5.55 2.32
N THR A 24 -0.24 -6.86 2.46
CA THR A 24 0.83 -7.73 2.98
C THR A 24 1.87 -7.94 1.89
N LYS A 25 3.09 -7.44 2.10
CA LYS A 25 4.23 -7.63 1.17
C LYS A 25 4.92 -8.97 1.38
N ARG A 26 5.11 -9.38 2.64
CA ARG A 26 5.65 -10.71 3.02
C ARG A 26 5.32 -11.08 4.45
N GLN A 27 5.27 -12.37 4.73
CA GLN A 27 5.22 -12.91 6.09
C GLN A 27 6.29 -13.98 6.27
N ARG A 28 6.98 -13.95 7.41
CA ARG A 28 7.92 -15.01 7.84
C ARG A 28 7.64 -15.35 9.31
N GLY A 29 7.05 -16.52 9.54
CA GLY A 29 6.57 -16.90 10.87
C GLY A 29 5.55 -15.89 11.40
N SER A 30 5.79 -15.38 12.62
CA SER A 30 4.95 -14.38 13.29
C SER A 30 5.17 -12.93 12.83
N HIS A 31 6.13 -12.67 11.94
CA HIS A 31 6.45 -11.32 11.47
C HIS A 31 5.81 -11.05 10.11
N ILE A 32 5.07 -9.94 10.03
CA ILE A 32 4.39 -9.47 8.81
C ILE A 32 5.00 -8.13 8.41
N VAL A 33 5.39 -8.01 7.15
CA VAL A 33 5.75 -6.74 6.53
C VAL A 33 4.60 -6.31 5.64
N MET A 34 4.04 -5.14 5.92
CA MET A 34 2.99 -4.51 5.13
C MET A 34 3.57 -3.30 4.39
N SER A 35 3.05 -3.04 3.20
CA SER A 35 3.42 -1.90 2.37
C SER A 35 2.14 -1.23 1.89
N VAL A 36 2.20 0.06 1.63
CA VAL A 36 1.22 0.76 0.82
C VAL A 36 1.93 1.12 -0.49
N ASP A 37 1.25 0.98 -1.63
CA ASP A 37 1.82 1.46 -2.88
C ASP A 37 1.74 2.98 -2.85
N THR A 38 2.88 3.65 -3.01
CA THR A 38 2.91 5.11 -2.84
C THR A 38 2.23 5.84 -3.98
N GLU A 39 2.22 5.30 -5.20
CA GLU A 39 1.27 5.62 -6.29
C GLU A 39 1.26 4.40 -7.23
N THR A 40 0.11 3.79 -7.51
CA THR A 40 0.03 2.82 -8.63
C THR A 40 0.23 3.59 -9.93
N LEU A 41 0.72 2.94 -11.01
CA LEU A 41 0.77 3.58 -12.32
C LEU A 41 -0.59 4.17 -12.69
N SER A 42 -1.71 3.50 -12.37
CA SER A 42 -3.04 4.08 -12.62
C SER A 42 -3.26 5.40 -11.87
N HIS A 43 -2.84 5.52 -10.60
CA HIS A 43 -2.96 6.77 -9.85
C HIS A 43 -2.06 7.87 -10.40
N VAL A 44 -0.85 7.53 -10.86
CA VAL A 44 0.06 8.47 -11.54
C VAL A 44 -0.57 8.97 -12.84
N LEU A 45 -1.15 8.07 -13.64
CA LEU A 45 -1.78 8.38 -14.92
C LEU A 45 -3.05 9.22 -14.73
N ASP A 46 -3.90 8.84 -13.77
CA ASP A 46 -5.11 9.60 -13.40
C ASP A 46 -4.75 11.02 -12.94
N ALA A 47 -3.71 11.16 -12.09
CA ALA A 47 -3.25 12.46 -11.62
C ALA A 47 -2.61 13.31 -12.75
N ALA A 48 -1.94 12.66 -13.71
CA ALA A 48 -1.36 13.31 -14.88
C ALA A 48 -2.37 13.61 -15.99
N GLY A 49 -3.62 13.13 -15.87
CA GLY A 49 -4.63 13.25 -16.92
C GLY A 49 -4.28 12.47 -18.19
N LEU A 50 -3.54 11.37 -18.06
CA LEU A 50 -3.08 10.54 -19.16
C LEU A 50 -3.89 9.24 -19.24
N SER A 51 -4.24 8.83 -20.46
CA SER A 51 -4.66 7.46 -20.70
C SER A 51 -3.47 6.49 -20.69
N ILE A 52 -3.75 5.19 -20.64
CA ILE A 52 -2.71 4.17 -20.75
C ILE A 52 -2.07 4.24 -22.15
N GLU A 53 -2.87 4.50 -23.18
CA GLU A 53 -2.43 4.66 -24.56
C GLU A 53 -1.46 5.85 -24.69
N ASP A 54 -1.82 7.03 -24.17
CA ASP A 54 -0.96 8.21 -24.17
C ASP A 54 0.38 7.92 -23.48
N PHE A 55 0.33 7.24 -22.34
CA PHE A 55 1.55 6.85 -21.61
C PHE A 55 2.42 5.87 -22.42
N THR A 56 1.83 4.89 -23.09
CA THR A 56 2.59 3.95 -23.94
C THR A 56 3.20 4.62 -25.16
N ASP A 57 2.55 5.66 -25.71
CA ASP A 57 3.09 6.41 -26.84
C ASP A 57 4.25 7.32 -26.43
N LEU A 58 4.30 7.80 -25.17
CA LEU A 58 5.46 8.51 -24.62
C LEU A 58 6.71 7.65 -24.43
N LEU A 59 6.58 6.32 -24.42
CA LEU A 59 7.70 5.39 -24.24
C LEU A 59 8.38 4.96 -25.55
N LYS A 60 7.80 5.35 -26.70
CA LYS A 60 8.32 5.07 -28.04
C LYS A 60 9.20 6.21 -28.51
#